data_AF-A0A0F2J9C3-F1
#
_entry.id   AF-A0A0F2J9C3-F1
#
_cell.length_a   1.000
_cell.length_b   1.000
_cell.length_c   1.000
_cell.angle_alpha   90.00
_cell.angle_beta   90.00
_cell.angle_gamma   90.00
#
_symmetry.space_group_name_H-M   'P 1'
#
loop_
_entity.id
_entity.type
_entity.pdbx_description
1 polymer ?
#
loop_
_entity_poly.entity_id
_entity_poly.type
_entity_poly.pdbx_seq_one_letter_code
_entity_poly.pdbx_strand_id
1 'polypeptide(L)'
;MTINDSFLEKIKAGKYKAYRSDLDLKAAGALTEVLNGFSSQDLLTSFKQKTAKFYFTKDSLGVSIEVAHVVGDHLEMEMKYKDLGGLLLVKPQ
;
A
#
# COMPACT_ATOMS: atom_id res chain seq x y z
N MET A 1 0.10 0.36 -15.00
CA MET A 1 -0.78 0.61 -13.84
C MET A 1 -1.06 2.10 -13.82
N THR A 2 -2.32 2.48 -13.63
CA THR A 2 -2.70 3.89 -13.52
C THR A 2 -2.82 4.24 -12.04
N ILE A 3 -2.01 5.20 -11.58
CA ILE A 3 -2.04 5.68 -10.20
C ILE A 3 -2.92 6.94 -10.19
N ASN A 4 -4.13 6.82 -9.67
CA ASN A 4 -5.15 7.86 -9.57
C ASN A 4 -5.95 7.71 -8.25
N ASP A 5 -6.94 8.57 -8.01
CA ASP A 5 -7.73 8.53 -6.78
C ASP A 5 -8.43 7.17 -6.56
N SER A 6 -8.92 6.54 -7.62
CA SER A 6 -9.50 5.19 -7.49
C SER A 6 -8.49 4.16 -7.02
N PHE A 7 -7.22 4.27 -7.41
CA PHE A 7 -6.15 3.41 -6.89
C PHE A 7 -5.87 3.71 -5.41
N LEU A 8 -5.92 4.98 -5.00
CA LEU A 8 -5.73 5.39 -3.60
C LEU A 8 -6.79 4.78 -2.67
N GLU A 9 -8.05 4.78 -3.10
CA GLU A 9 -9.13 4.15 -2.33
C GLU A 9 -8.93 2.63 -2.19
N LYS A 10 -8.48 1.97 -3.27
CA LYS A 10 -8.23 0.52 -3.24
C LYS A 10 -7.05 0.15 -2.34
N ILE A 11 -5.98 0.94 -2.34
CA ILE A 11 -4.81 0.63 -1.51
C ILE A 11 -5.08 0.88 -0.03
N LYS A 12 -5.84 1.94 0.33
CA LYS A 12 -6.28 2.19 1.71
C LYS A 12 -7.18 1.07 2.24
N ALA A 13 -8.00 0.49 1.37
CA ALA A 13 -8.83 -0.69 1.70
C ALA A 13 -8.08 -2.03 1.59
N GLY A 14 -6.79 -2.00 1.18
CA GLY A 14 -5.97 -3.19 0.99
C GLY A 14 -5.64 -3.89 2.31
N LYS A 15 -5.06 -5.08 2.19
CA LYS A 15 -4.56 -5.83 3.33
C LYS A 15 -3.20 -5.27 3.75
N TYR A 16 -3.13 -4.72 4.96
CA TYR A 16 -1.86 -4.37 5.58
C TYR A 16 -1.01 -5.60 5.85
N LYS A 17 0.29 -5.47 5.63
CA LYS A 17 1.32 -6.43 5.99
C LYS A 17 2.41 -5.71 6.77
N ALA A 18 2.72 -6.22 7.95
CA ALA A 18 3.81 -5.67 8.74
C ALA A 18 5.13 -5.90 8.01
N TYR A 19 5.85 -4.82 7.71
CA TYR A 19 7.19 -4.90 7.15
C TYR A 19 8.20 -5.44 8.18
N ARG A 20 8.01 -5.04 9.43
CA ARG A 20 8.80 -5.43 10.59
C ARG A 20 7.96 -6.25 11.55
N SER A 21 8.45 -7.44 11.94
CA SER A 21 7.73 -8.33 12.84
C SER A 21 7.59 -7.78 14.26
N ASP A 22 8.47 -6.86 14.67
CA ASP A 22 8.44 -6.17 15.96
C ASP A 22 7.54 -4.93 15.97
N LEU A 23 7.01 -4.52 14.81
CA LEU A 23 6.14 -3.34 14.69
C LEU A 23 4.95 -3.61 13.76
N ASP A 24 3.89 -4.20 14.33
CA ASP A 24 2.61 -4.42 13.66
C ASP A 24 1.62 -3.32 14.04
N LEU A 25 1.39 -2.37 13.13
CA LEU A 25 0.47 -1.25 13.32
C LEU A 25 -0.98 -1.69 13.51
N LYS A 26 -1.37 -2.83 12.92
CA LYS A 26 -2.72 -3.37 13.04
C LYS A 26 -2.92 -3.96 14.42
N ALA A 27 -1.96 -4.74 14.92
CA ALA A 27 -1.99 -5.27 16.28
C ALA A 27 -1.95 -4.16 17.33
N ALA A 28 -1.22 -3.07 17.07
CA ALA A 28 -1.16 -1.89 17.93
C ALA A 28 -2.40 -0.98 17.86
N GLY A 29 -3.35 -1.25 16.96
CA GLY A 29 -4.55 -0.40 16.78
C GLY A 29 -4.28 0.95 16.10
N ALA A 30 -3.06 1.20 15.62
CA ALA A 30 -2.63 2.48 15.04
C ALA A 30 -2.76 2.55 13.52
N LEU A 31 -3.00 1.42 12.84
CA LEU A 31 -3.03 1.35 11.36
C LEU A 31 -4.01 2.36 10.74
N THR A 32 -5.23 2.47 11.27
CA THR A 32 -6.25 3.39 10.74
C THR A 32 -5.83 4.84 10.87
N GLU A 33 -5.25 5.22 12.00
CA GLU A 33 -4.76 6.58 12.23
C GLU A 33 -3.62 6.92 11.27
N VAL A 34 -2.65 6.01 11.11
CA VAL A 34 -1.55 6.16 10.15
C VAL A 34 -2.08 6.32 8.72
N LEU A 35 -3.00 5.46 8.28
CA LEU A 35 -3.57 5.52 6.93
C LEU A 35 -4.36 6.82 6.68
N ASN A 36 -5.06 7.32 7.70
CA ASN A 36 -5.82 8.57 7.62
C ASN A 36 -4.92 9.81 7.69
N GLY A 37 -3.72 9.69 8.27
CA GLY A 37 -2.72 10.76 8.30
C GLY A 37 -2.12 11.08 6.92
N PHE A 38 -2.21 10.14 5.96
CA PHE A 38 -1.77 10.40 4.60
C PHE A 38 -2.85 11.10 3.77
N SER A 39 -2.52 12.29 3.27
CA SER A 39 -3.31 12.90 2.21
C SER A 39 -3.15 12.10 0.90
N SER A 40 -4.09 12.29 -0.02
CA SER A 40 -4.00 11.69 -1.36
C SER A 40 -2.71 12.11 -2.08
N GLN A 41 -2.29 13.37 -1.90
CA GLN A 41 -1.07 13.90 -2.52
C GLN A 41 0.19 13.28 -1.93
N ASP A 42 0.21 12.99 -0.63
CA ASP A 42 1.34 12.31 0.02
C ASP A 42 1.53 10.92 -0.58
N LEU A 43 0.46 10.13 -0.66
CA LEU A 43 0.50 8.78 -1.25
C LEU A 43 0.93 8.81 -2.71
N LEU A 44 0.36 9.73 -3.51
CA LEU A 44 0.75 9.90 -4.92
C LEU A 44 2.22 10.26 -5.06
N THR A 45 2.77 11.04 -4.14
CA THR A 45 4.17 11.41 -4.11
C THR A 45 5.02 10.20 -3.75
N SER A 46 4.67 9.48 -2.68
CA SER A 46 5.36 8.25 -2.26
C SER A 46 5.41 7.20 -3.37
N PHE A 47 4.32 6.96 -4.10
CA PHE A 47 4.31 5.98 -5.20
C PHE A 47 5.20 6.34 -6.39
N LYS A 48 5.58 7.61 -6.54
CA LYS A 48 6.51 8.07 -7.58
C LYS A 48 7.97 8.06 -7.13
N GLN A 49 8.24 7.84 -5.85
CA GLN A 49 9.60 7.76 -5.34
C GLN A 49 10.28 6.47 -5.81
N LYS A 50 11.59 6.52 -6.07
CA LYS A 50 12.38 5.35 -6.48
C LYS A 50 12.43 4.25 -5.43
N THR A 51 12.14 4.60 -4.19
CA THR A 51 12.12 3.69 -3.05
C THR A 51 10.81 2.92 -2.94
N ALA A 52 9.73 3.40 -3.57
CA ALA A 52 8.49 2.64 -3.68
C ALA A 52 8.71 1.34 -4.46
N LYS A 53 8.24 0.23 -3.88
CA LYS A 53 8.30 -1.10 -4.49
C LYS A 53 6.91 -1.57 -4.83
N PHE A 54 6.78 -2.13 -6.01
CA PHE A 54 5.59 -2.80 -6.49
C PHE A 54 5.96 -4.24 -6.79
N TYR A 55 5.18 -5.18 -6.28
CA TYR A 55 5.42 -6.59 -6.50
C TYR A 55 4.11 -7.35 -6.69
N PHE A 56 4.21 -8.46 -7.41
CA PHE A 56 3.08 -9.34 -7.64
C PHE A 56 3.16 -10.52 -6.70
N THR A 57 2.01 -10.93 -6.18
CA THR A 57 1.82 -12.19 -5.47
C THR A 57 0.92 -13.10 -6.30
N LYS A 58 0.51 -14.25 -5.75
CA LYS A 58 -0.43 -15.13 -6.44
C LYS A 58 -1.79 -14.48 -6.72
N ASP A 59 -2.29 -13.61 -5.84
CA ASP A 59 -3.65 -13.08 -5.93
C ASP A 59 -3.76 -11.55 -5.76
N SER A 60 -2.63 -10.88 -5.50
CA SER A 60 -2.60 -9.47 -5.08
C SER A 60 -1.43 -8.69 -5.70
N LEU A 61 -1.66 -7.40 -5.94
CA LEU A 61 -0.61 -6.42 -6.16
C LEU A 61 -0.19 -5.86 -4.80
N GLY A 62 1.06 -6.09 -4.43
CA GLY A 62 1.68 -5.51 -3.25
C GLY A 62 2.35 -4.19 -3.58
N VAL A 63 2.23 -3.24 -2.66
CA VAL A 63 2.90 -1.94 -2.70
C VAL A 63 3.56 -1.70 -1.37
N SER A 64 4.83 -1.30 -1.40
CA SER A 64 5.59 -0.92 -0.22
C SER A 64 6.18 0.47 -0.45
N ILE A 65 5.82 1.41 0.42
CA ILE A 65 6.34 2.79 0.42
C ILE A 65 7.10 3.05 1.70
N GLU A 66 8.16 3.86 1.62
CA GLU A 66 8.89 4.31 2.81
C GLU A 66 8.01 5.23 3.66
N VAL A 67 8.09 5.02 4.97
CA VAL A 67 7.44 5.84 6.00
C VAL A 67 8.43 6.08 7.13
N ALA A 68 8.08 6.96 8.07
CA ALA A 68 8.93 7.23 9.22
C ALA A 68 9.24 5.93 9.98
N HIS A 69 10.46 5.82 10.53
CA HIS A 69 10.91 4.64 11.30
C HIS A 69 9.93 4.24 12.41
N VAL A 70 9.34 5.23 13.10
CA VAL A 70 8.34 5.02 14.16
C VAL A 70 7.05 4.35 13.68
N VAL A 71 6.78 4.38 12.37
CA VAL A 71 5.63 3.74 11.70
C VAL A 71 6.01 2.37 11.12
N GLY A 72 7.30 2.04 11.04
CA GLY A 72 7.77 0.70 10.65
C GLY A 72 8.67 0.64 9.44
N ASP A 73 9.31 1.77 9.08
CA ASP A 73 10.19 1.96 7.92
C ASP A 73 9.47 1.87 6.57
N HIS A 74 8.54 0.93 6.42
CA HIS A 74 7.69 0.78 5.26
C HIS A 74 6.22 0.54 5.64
N LEU A 75 5.33 1.15 4.88
CA LEU A 75 3.91 0.78 4.84
C LEU A 75 3.69 -0.15 3.66
N GLU A 76 3.35 -1.41 3.95
CA GLU A 76 3.10 -2.43 2.94
C GLU A 76 1.61 -2.81 2.90
N MET A 77 1.02 -2.66 1.71
CA MET A 77 -0.40 -2.91 1.44
C MET A 77 -0.56 -3.82 0.23
N GLU A 78 -1.40 -4.85 0.35
CA GLU A 78 -1.72 -5.80 -0.71
C GLU A 78 -3.17 -5.61 -1.17
N MET A 79 -3.37 -5.39 -2.48
CA MET A 79 -4.68 -5.27 -3.12
C MET A 79 -4.96 -6.50 -3.98
N LYS A 80 -6.07 -7.21 -3.74
CA LYS A 80 -6.41 -8.38 -4.56
C LYS A 80 -6.71 -7.98 -6.00
N TYR A 81 -6.30 -8.81 -6.96
CA TYR A 81 -6.53 -8.54 -8.39
C TYR A 81 -8.01 -8.40 -8.76
N LYS A 82 -8.90 -9.08 -8.04
CA LYS A 82 -10.34 -8.95 -8.21
C LYS A 82 -10.87 -7.56 -7.85
N ASP A 83 -10.20 -6.86 -6.94
CA ASP A 83 -10.64 -5.56 -6.42
C ASP A 83 -10.06 -4.38 -7.23
N LEU A 84 -9.03 -4.65 -8.06
CA LEU A 84 -8.35 -3.65 -8.89
C LEU A 84 -9.06 -3.37 -10.23
N GLY A 85 -9.91 -4.27 -10.71
CA GLY A 85 -10.66 -4.08 -11.96
C GLY A 85 -9.76 -3.65 -13.14
N GLY A 86 -10.13 -2.55 -13.81
CA GLY A 86 -9.38 -1.97 -14.93
C GLY A 86 -8.14 -1.14 -14.56
N LEU A 87 -7.84 -0.96 -13.27
CA LEU A 87 -6.64 -0.21 -12.83
C LEU A 87 -5.35 -0.97 -13.11
N LEU A 88 -5.45 -2.30 -13.15
CA LEU A 88 -4.35 -3.20 -13.47
C LEU A 88 -4.49 -3.67 -14.93
N LEU A 89 -3.69 -3.08 -15.82
CA LEU A 89 -3.71 -3.35 -17.26
C LEU A 89 -3.26 -4.78 -17.62
N VAL A 90 -2.45 -5.41 -16.76
CA VAL A 90 -1.93 -6.77 -16.97
C VAL A 90 -1.96 -7.52 -15.64
N LYS A 91 -2.58 -8.71 -15.64
CA LYS A 91 -2.52 -9.64 -14.51
C LYS A 91 -1.39 -10.64 -14.76
N PRO A 92 -0.48 -10.87 -13.80
CA PRO A 92 0.50 -11.95 -13.90
C PRO A 92 -0.23 -13.30 -13.97
N GLN A 93 0.30 -14.23 -14.77
CA GLN A 93 -0.22 -15.60 -14.91
C GLN A 93 0.15 -16.46 -13.69
#